data_AF-A0A369S3N9-F1
#
_entry.id   AF-A0A369S3N9-F1
#
_cell.length_a   1.000
_cell.length_b   1.000
_cell.length_c   1.000
_cell.angle_alpha   90.00
_cell.angle_beta   90.00
_cell.angle_gamma   90.00
#
_symmetry.space_group_name_H-M   'P 1'
#
loop_
_entity.id
_entity.type
_entity.pdbx_description
1 polymer ?
#
loop_
_entity_poly.entity_id
_entity_poly.type
_entity_poly.pdbx_seq_one_letter_code
_entity_poly.pdbx_strand_id
1 'polypeptide(L)'
;MIGAATRVSRPHTFGGVPLSHCPYVRAVHQDEDHHSTYYAPATIKMAGSQLLPLELIDKCIGSRIHIIMKSDKEVVGTLLGFDDFVNMVLEDVTEYETTADGRRVTKLDQILLNGNNITMMVPGGEYPF
;
A
#
# COMPACT_ATOMS: atom_id res chain seq x y z
N MET A 1 -24.27 38.42 -0.10
CA MET A 1 -24.93 37.19 -0.61
C MET A 1 -23.98 36.04 -0.35
N ILE A 2 -24.37 35.16 0.55
CA ILE A 2 -23.58 34.05 1.11
C ILE A 2 -23.69 32.83 0.19
N GLY A 3 -22.57 32.32 -0.32
CA GLY A 3 -22.49 31.02 -0.99
C GLY A 3 -22.29 29.93 0.07
N ALA A 4 -23.26 29.03 0.21
CA ALA A 4 -23.23 27.95 1.18
C ALA A 4 -22.17 26.90 0.83
N ALA A 5 -21.21 26.68 1.73
CA ALA A 5 -20.32 25.53 1.68
C ALA A 5 -21.09 24.27 2.06
N THR A 6 -21.33 23.37 1.11
CA THR A 6 -21.95 22.07 1.36
C THR A 6 -21.02 21.25 2.25
N ARG A 7 -21.45 20.96 3.48
CA ARG A 7 -20.75 20.12 4.44
C ARG A 7 -20.65 18.70 3.87
N VAL A 8 -19.48 18.31 3.37
CA VAL A 8 -19.18 16.92 3.04
C VAL A 8 -19.20 16.13 4.35
N SER A 9 -20.22 15.29 4.53
CA SER A 9 -20.32 14.37 5.66
C SER A 9 -19.15 13.39 5.61
N ARG A 10 -18.37 13.34 6.68
CA ARG A 10 -17.26 12.40 6.82
C ARG A 10 -17.81 10.97 6.71
N PRO A 11 -17.32 10.11 5.81
CA PRO A 11 -17.71 8.70 5.82
C PRO A 11 -17.24 8.08 7.14
N HIS A 12 -18.08 7.29 7.80
CA HIS A 12 -17.76 6.66 9.08
C HIS A 12 -16.94 5.35 8.92
N THR A 13 -16.83 4.86 7.69
CA THR A 13 -16.17 3.59 7.32
C THR A 13 -15.44 3.73 5.98
N PHE A 14 -14.30 3.05 5.83
CA PHE A 14 -13.60 2.89 4.56
C PHE A 14 -13.46 1.38 4.29
N GLY A 15 -13.99 0.89 3.18
CA GLY A 15 -13.98 -0.55 2.87
C GLY A 15 -14.67 -1.44 3.91
N GLY A 16 -15.63 -0.91 4.68
CA GLY A 16 -16.32 -1.65 5.75
C GLY A 16 -15.61 -1.69 7.10
N VAL A 17 -14.43 -1.07 7.24
CA VAL A 17 -13.68 -1.02 8.51
C VAL A 17 -13.98 0.28 9.27
N PRO A 18 -14.24 0.24 10.60
CA PRO A 18 -14.41 1.43 11.41
C PRO A 18 -13.13 2.30 11.42
N LEU A 19 -13.27 3.60 11.17
CA LEU A 19 -12.13 4.54 11.12
C LEU A 19 -11.29 4.61 12.42
N SER A 20 -11.83 4.18 13.56
CA SER A 20 -11.08 4.04 14.82
C SER A 20 -10.01 2.95 14.78
N HIS A 21 -10.08 2.05 13.80
CA HIS A 21 -9.16 0.93 13.60
C HIS A 21 -8.38 1.04 12.28
N CYS A 22 -8.53 2.13 11.52
CA CYS A 22 -7.68 2.42 10.36
C CYS A 22 -6.40 3.13 10.82
N PRO A 23 -5.22 2.49 10.81
CA PRO A 23 -3.96 3.14 11.15
C PRO A 23 -3.57 4.26 10.16
N TYR A 24 -4.24 4.34 9.02
CA TYR A 24 -3.93 5.29 7.95
C TYR A 24 -4.64 6.65 8.07
N VAL A 25 -5.68 6.77 8.89
CA VAL A 25 -6.55 7.97 8.90
C VAL A 25 -6.49 8.67 10.25
N ARG A 26 -5.31 9.14 10.65
CA ARG A 26 -5.22 10.11 11.74
C ARG A 26 -4.08 11.09 11.56
N ALA A 27 -4.33 12.18 10.83
CA ALA A 27 -3.68 13.47 11.07
C ALA A 27 -4.47 14.61 10.40
N VAL A 28 -5.22 15.37 11.18
CA VAL A 28 -5.38 16.82 10.97
C VAL A 28 -5.62 17.42 12.35
N HIS A 29 -4.53 17.70 13.07
CA HIS A 29 -4.58 18.72 14.12
C HIS A 29 -4.32 20.05 13.40
N GLN A 30 -5.35 20.90 13.37
CA GLN A 30 -5.22 22.29 12.95
C GLN A 30 -4.64 23.05 14.13
N ASP A 31 -3.35 23.32 14.10
CA ASP A 31 -2.79 24.48 14.78
C ASP A 31 -2.30 25.42 13.67
N GLU A 32 -3.10 26.46 13.46
CA GLU A 32 -2.80 27.59 12.58
C GLU A 32 -1.71 28.42 13.24
N ASP A 33 -0.45 28.22 12.89
CA ASP A 33 0.50 29.32 12.68
C ASP A 33 1.86 28.83 12.13
N HIS A 34 2.17 29.31 10.92
CA HIS A 34 3.51 29.50 10.36
C HIS A 34 4.40 28.26 10.05
N HIS A 35 4.30 27.84 8.78
CA HIS A 35 5.40 27.46 7.88
C HIS A 35 6.39 26.35 8.34
N SER A 36 5.93 25.10 8.36
CA SER A 36 6.69 23.96 7.82
C SER A 36 5.77 22.74 7.75
N THR A 37 5.31 22.36 6.55
CA THR A 37 4.63 21.08 6.36
C THR A 37 5.67 19.97 6.41
N TYR A 38 6.00 19.51 7.61
CA TYR A 38 6.72 18.26 7.77
C TYR A 38 5.76 17.13 7.38
N TYR A 39 6.04 16.46 6.26
CA TYR A 39 5.48 15.14 6.00
C TYR A 39 5.92 14.22 7.15
N ALA A 40 5.03 13.94 8.09
CA ALA A 40 5.28 12.90 9.07
C ALA A 40 5.25 11.55 8.32
N PRO A 41 6.30 10.71 8.39
CA PRO A 41 6.29 9.42 7.74
C PRO A 41 5.12 8.59 8.30
N ALA A 42 4.34 7.97 7.41
CA ALA A 42 3.21 7.13 7.80
C ALA A 42 3.70 6.06 8.78
N THR A 43 3.26 6.11 10.04
CA THR A 43 3.77 5.19 11.08
C THR A 43 2.73 4.11 11.35
N ILE A 44 3.12 2.83 11.24
CA ILE A 44 2.24 1.70 11.54
C ILE A 44 2.41 1.37 13.02
N LYS A 45 1.33 1.53 13.81
CA LYS A 45 1.31 1.11 15.22
C LYS A 45 0.93 -0.36 15.30
N MET A 46 1.92 -1.23 15.51
CA MET A 46 1.70 -2.58 16.02
C MET A 46 1.86 -2.59 17.55
N ALA A 47 1.26 -3.56 18.25
CA ALA A 47 1.28 -3.62 19.71
C ALA A 47 2.72 -3.66 20.26
N GLY A 48 3.24 -2.49 20.66
CA GLY A 48 4.53 -2.32 21.32
C GLY A 48 5.63 -1.58 20.53
N SER A 49 5.50 -1.39 19.21
CA SER A 49 6.51 -0.67 18.41
C SER A 49 5.93 0.11 17.24
N GLN A 50 6.46 1.31 17.02
CA GLN A 50 6.22 2.11 15.82
C GLN A 50 7.07 1.54 14.70
N LEU A 51 6.43 1.04 13.64
CA LEU A 51 7.11 0.48 12.47
C LEU A 51 7.04 1.48 11.32
N LEU A 52 8.20 1.80 10.75
CA LEU A 52 8.25 2.61 9.54
C LEU A 52 7.88 1.76 8.31
N PRO A 53 7.29 2.34 7.26
CA PRO A 53 6.85 1.57 6.10
C PRO A 53 7.99 0.85 5.39
N LEU A 54 9.15 1.49 5.27
CA LEU A 54 10.35 0.86 4.70
C LEU A 54 10.93 -0.23 5.59
N GLU A 55 10.84 -0.08 6.92
CA GLU A 55 11.24 -1.12 7.88
C GLU A 55 10.33 -2.36 7.78
N LEU A 56 9.04 -2.16 7.46
CA LEU A 56 8.14 -3.27 7.21
C LEU A 56 8.53 -4.03 5.93
N ILE A 57 8.89 -3.32 4.86
CA ILE A 57 9.32 -3.94 3.59
C ILE A 57 10.62 -4.72 3.79
N ASP A 58 11.58 -4.17 4.54
CA ASP A 58 12.83 -4.85 4.91
C ASP A 58 12.59 -6.18 5.61
N LYS A 59 11.63 -6.22 6.56
CA LYS A 59 11.23 -7.47 7.23
C LYS A 59 10.55 -8.49 6.32
N CYS A 60 10.12 -8.08 5.13
CA CYS A 60 9.49 -8.97 4.16
C CYS A 60 10.48 -9.61 3.17
N ILE A 61 11.77 -9.25 3.21
CA ILE A 61 12.79 -9.88 2.38
C ILE A 61 12.87 -11.39 2.72
N GLY A 62 12.95 -12.22 1.68
CA GLY A 62 12.88 -13.68 1.76
C GLY A 62 11.47 -14.24 2.02
N SER A 63 10.46 -13.38 2.20
CA SER A 63 9.07 -13.79 2.40
C SER A 63 8.26 -13.62 1.13
N ARG A 64 7.19 -14.41 1.00
CA ARG A 64 6.21 -14.24 -0.06
C ARG A 64 5.37 -12.98 0.22
N ILE A 65 5.23 -12.14 -0.81
CA ILE A 65 4.46 -10.92 -0.77
C ILE A 65 3.47 -10.89 -1.92
N HIS A 66 2.33 -10.26 -1.67
CA HIS A 66 1.34 -9.96 -2.69
C HIS A 66 1.33 -8.45 -2.93
N ILE A 67 1.52 -8.04 -4.18
CA ILE A 67 1.61 -6.65 -4.63
C ILE A 67 0.45 -6.35 -5.57
N ILE A 68 -0.29 -5.29 -5.27
CA ILE A 68 -1.36 -4.77 -6.09
C ILE A 68 -0.84 -3.55 -6.83
N MET A 69 -0.95 -3.56 -8.15
CA MET A 69 -0.50 -2.46 -9.01
C MET A 69 -1.64 -1.50 -9.36
N LYS A 70 -1.33 -0.37 -10.00
CA LYS A 70 -2.32 0.62 -10.46
C LYS A 70 -3.26 0.12 -11.58
N SER A 71 -2.86 -0.91 -12.32
CA SER A 71 -3.54 -1.34 -13.56
C SER A 71 -4.01 -2.78 -13.46
N ASP A 72 -5.11 -3.06 -12.75
CA ASP A 72 -5.80 -4.37 -12.61
C ASP A 72 -4.88 -5.61 -12.64
N LYS A 73 -3.69 -5.44 -12.06
CA LYS A 73 -2.57 -6.36 -12.10
C LYS A 73 -2.11 -6.59 -10.68
N GLU A 74 -1.96 -7.85 -10.36
CA GLU A 74 -1.52 -8.35 -9.07
C GLU A 74 -0.31 -9.26 -9.28
N VAL A 75 0.64 -9.19 -8.36
CA VAL A 75 1.88 -9.95 -8.43
C VAL A 75 2.13 -10.62 -7.10
N VAL A 76 2.27 -11.94 -7.09
CA VAL A 76 2.63 -12.73 -5.91
C VAL A 76 4.01 -13.34 -6.13
N GLY A 77 4.96 -13.08 -5.24
CA GLY A 77 6.35 -13.53 -5.40
C GLY A 77 7.13 -13.47 -4.09
N THR A 78 8.31 -14.08 -4.05
CA THR A 78 9.24 -13.94 -2.92
C THR A 78 10.05 -12.67 -3.10
N LEU A 79 10.05 -11.76 -2.11
CA LEU A 79 10.84 -10.52 -2.16
C LEU A 79 12.32 -10.82 -1.95
N LEU A 80 13.15 -10.52 -2.95
CA LEU A 80 14.61 -10.66 -2.84
C LEU A 80 15.28 -9.37 -2.36
N GLY A 81 14.71 -8.22 -2.68
CA GLY A 81 15.22 -6.92 -2.27
C GLY A 81 14.44 -5.78 -2.88
N PHE A 82 14.69 -4.58 -2.37
CA PHE A 82 14.09 -3.34 -2.84
C PHE A 82 15.10 -2.18 -2.77
N ASP A 83 14.79 -1.07 -3.42
CA ASP A 83 15.57 0.18 -3.33
C ASP A 83 14.79 1.32 -2.67
N ASP A 84 15.40 2.50 -2.55
CA ASP A 84 14.76 3.69 -1.96
C ASP A 84 13.51 4.17 -2.73
N PHE A 85 13.39 3.78 -4.01
CA PHE A 85 12.22 4.06 -4.85
C PHE A 85 11.18 2.93 -4.82
N VAL A 86 11.39 1.92 -3.99
CA VAL A 86 10.49 0.76 -3.82
C VAL A 86 10.38 -0.05 -5.13
N ASN A 87 11.41 0.01 -5.99
CA ASN A 87 11.56 -0.98 -7.05
C ASN A 87 11.95 -2.31 -6.41
N MET A 88 11.34 -3.41 -6.85
CA MET A 88 11.47 -4.71 -6.16
C MET A 88 11.99 -5.79 -7.07
N VAL A 89 12.91 -6.59 -6.56
CA VAL A 89 13.32 -7.84 -7.19
C VAL A 89 12.50 -8.96 -6.57
N LEU A 90 11.80 -9.72 -7.41
CA LEU A 90 10.96 -10.84 -6.97
C LEU A 90 11.35 -12.12 -7.69
N GLU A 91 11.25 -13.25 -7.01
CA GLU A 91 11.39 -14.59 -7.58
C GLU A 91 10.12 -15.44 -7.39
N ASP A 92 10.03 -16.54 -8.16
CA ASP A 92 8.91 -17.49 -8.15
C ASP A 92 7.57 -16.77 -8.33
N VAL A 93 7.52 -15.90 -9.33
CA VAL A 93 6.48 -14.90 -9.47
C VAL A 93 5.27 -15.48 -10.19
N THR A 94 4.08 -15.20 -9.67
CA THR A 94 2.82 -15.37 -10.36
C THR A 94 2.16 -14.01 -10.53
N GLU A 95 2.00 -13.61 -11.78
CA GLU A 95 1.31 -12.41 -12.20
C GLU A 95 -0.13 -12.74 -12.59
N TYR A 96 -1.05 -11.91 -12.12
CA TYR A 96 -2.47 -11.97 -12.42
C TYR A 96 -2.89 -10.66 -13.08
N GLU A 97 -3.51 -10.75 -14.24
CA GLU A 97 -4.03 -9.60 -14.97
C GLU A 97 -5.51 -9.82 -15.25
N THR A 98 -6.34 -8.83 -14.91
CA THR A 98 -7.77 -8.87 -15.24
C THR A 98 -7.96 -8.29 -16.63
N THR A 99 -8.40 -9.13 -17.57
CA THR A 99 -8.72 -8.72 -18.95
C THR A 99 -10.24 -8.83 -19.19
N ALA A 100 -10.72 -8.27 -20.30
CA ALA A 100 -12.12 -8.38 -20.69
C ALA A 100 -12.59 -9.84 -20.90
N ASP A 101 -11.65 -10.73 -21.23
CA ASP A 101 -11.92 -12.15 -21.49
C ASP A 101 -11.75 -13.03 -20.24
N GLY A 102 -11.36 -12.44 -19.10
CA GLY A 102 -11.18 -13.14 -17.82
C GLY A 102 -9.83 -12.86 -17.17
N ARG A 103 -9.42 -13.74 -16.25
CA ARG A 103 -8.16 -13.60 -15.52
C ARG A 103 -7.03 -14.31 -16.27
N ARG A 104 -6.01 -13.55 -16.68
CA ARG A 104 -4.77 -14.10 -17.24
C ARG A 104 -3.76 -14.33 -16.11
N VAL A 105 -3.15 -15.51 -16.11
CA VAL A 105 -2.12 -15.89 -15.13
C VAL A 105 -0.81 -16.19 -15.85
N THR A 106 0.27 -15.54 -15.42
CA THR A 106 1.61 -15.73 -15.99
C THR A 106 2.59 -16.06 -14.87
N LYS A 107 3.41 -17.10 -15.07
CA LYS A 107 4.49 -17.45 -14.13
C LYS A 107 5.83 -16.98 -14.69
N LEU A 108 6.66 -16.40 -13.84
CA LEU A 108 7.97 -15.85 -14.19
C LEU A 108 8.97 -16.23 -13.10
N ASP A 109 10.17 -16.62 -13.48
CA ASP A 109 11.18 -17.07 -12.53
C ASP A 109 11.70 -15.91 -11.67
N GLN A 110 11.97 -14.76 -12.31
CA GLN A 110 12.44 -13.56 -11.63
C GLN A 110 12.00 -12.30 -12.39
N ILE A 111 11.63 -11.24 -11.67
CA ILE A 111 11.30 -9.93 -12.26
C ILE A 111 11.91 -8.78 -11.46
N LEU A 112 12.07 -7.64 -12.14
CA LEU A 112 12.21 -6.33 -11.51
C LEU A 112 10.90 -5.56 -11.66
N LEU A 113 10.25 -5.25 -10.54
CA LEU A 113 9.00 -4.53 -10.49
C LEU A 113 9.24 -3.04 -10.24
N ASN A 114 8.57 -2.18 -11.01
CA ASN A 114 8.69 -0.73 -10.87
C ASN A 114 7.84 -0.20 -9.70
N GLY A 115 8.49 0.46 -8.74
CA GLY A 115 7.87 1.01 -7.54
C GLY A 115 6.81 2.07 -7.80
N ASN A 116 6.91 2.81 -8.90
CA ASN A 116 5.94 3.86 -9.25
C ASN A 116 4.53 3.32 -9.54
N ASN A 117 4.41 2.05 -9.92
CA ASN A 117 3.14 1.42 -10.25
C ASN A 117 2.56 0.59 -9.11
N ILE A 118 3.26 0.49 -7.97
CA ILE A 118 2.79 -0.23 -6.79
C ILE A 118 1.74 0.64 -6.07
N THR A 119 0.58 0.03 -5.78
CA THR A 119 -0.50 0.66 -5.03
C THR A 119 -0.52 0.15 -3.59
N MET A 120 -0.34 -1.17 -3.39
CA MET A 120 -0.39 -1.81 -2.09
C MET A 120 0.52 -3.03 -2.04
N MET A 121 1.04 -3.34 -0.86
CA MET A 121 1.78 -4.56 -0.57
C MET A 121 1.19 -5.28 0.64
N VAL A 122 1.07 -6.59 0.54
CA VAL A 122 0.54 -7.47 1.57
C VAL A 122 1.58 -8.55 1.88
N PRO A 123 2.28 -8.45 3.02
CA PRO A 123 3.18 -9.50 3.49
C PRO A 123 2.43 -10.81 3.74
N GLY A 124 2.97 -11.94 3.29
CA GLY A 124 2.37 -13.27 3.49
C GLY A 124 1.12 -13.53 2.66
N GLY A 125 0.80 -12.69 1.67
CA GLY A 125 -0.34 -12.95 0.77
C GLY A 125 -0.06 -14.15 -0.13
N GLU A 126 -0.86 -15.22 0.00
CA GLU A 126 -0.73 -16.44 -0.80
C GLU A 126 -1.58 -16.45 -2.07
N TYR A 127 -2.66 -15.65 -2.08
CA TYR A 127 -3.62 -15.62 -3.17
C TYR A 127 -3.99 -14.18 -3.54
N PRO A 128 -4.17 -13.91 -4.84
CA PRO A 128 -4.69 -12.63 -5.26
C PRO A 128 -6.18 -12.55 -4.94
N PHE A 129 -6.72 -11.34 -4.89
CA PHE A 129 -8.13 -11.13 -4.58
C PHE A 129 -9.06 -11.58 -5.72
#